data_AF-A0A2G9NLT7-F1
#
_entry.id   AF-A0A2G9NLT7-F1
#
_cell.length_a   1.000
_cell.length_b   1.000
_cell.length_c   1.000
_cell.angle_alpha   90.00
_cell.angle_beta   90.00
_cell.angle_gamma   90.00
#
_symmetry.space_group_name_H-M   'P 1'
#
loop_
_entity.id
_entity.type
_entity.pdbx_description
1 polymer ?
#
loop_
_entity_poly.entity_id
_entity_poly.type
_entity_poly.pdbx_seq_one_letter_code
_entity_poly.pdbx_strand_id
1 'polypeptide(L)' 'MIVKVVVVPNSSELRVEKLNDGSLKVFLTEKPDNNKANIQLIKVLAKFFITNHSNIHIKSGVRGRKKVVEVNL' A
#
# COMPACT_ATOMS: atom_id res chain seq x y z
N MET A 1 -2.33 8.05 -11.57
CA MET A 1 -0.88 8.21 -11.21
C MET A 1 -0.29 6.87 -10.78
N ILE A 2 1.01 6.65 -10.96
CA ILE A 2 1.69 5.41 -10.53
C ILE A 2 2.63 5.73 -9.36
N VAL A 3 2.52 4.94 -8.28
CA VAL A 3 3.30 5.11 -7.05
C VAL A 3 3.98 3.78 -6.70
N LYS A 4 5.28 3.84 -6.38
CA LYS A 4 6.02 2.69 -5.84
C LYS A 4 5.77 2.61 -4.35
N VAL A 5 5.44 1.40 -3.87
CA VAL A 5 5.12 1.17 -2.47
C VAL A 5 5.93 0.00 -1.93
N VAL A 6 6.59 0.18 -0.79
CA VAL A 6 7.26 -0.88 -0.03
C VAL A 6 6.42 -1.20 1.19
N VAL A 7 5.86 -2.40 1.25
CA VAL A 7 5.07 -2.86 2.39
C VAL A 7 5.93 -3.58 3.43
N VAL A 8 5.65 -3.26 4.69
CA VAL A 8 6.20 -3.93 5.88
C VAL A 8 5.00 -4.56 6.61
N PRO A 9 4.67 -5.83 6.32
CA PRO A 9 3.55 -6.51 6.97
C PRO A 9 3.92 -6.93 8.41
N ASN A 10 2.90 -7.26 9.20
CA ASN A 10 3.05 -7.66 10.62
C ASN A 10 3.83 -6.62 11.45
N SER A 11 3.60 -5.33 11.15
CA SER A 11 4.10 -4.22 11.94
C SER A 11 3.28 -4.05 13.22
N SER A 12 3.89 -3.54 14.28
CA SER A 12 3.21 -3.17 15.53
C SER A 12 2.22 -2.02 15.34
N GLU A 13 2.49 -1.14 14.37
CA GLU A 13 1.68 0.03 14.06
C GLU A 13 1.38 0.16 12.57
N LEU A 14 0.25 0.81 12.26
CA LEU A 14 -0.15 1.17 10.91
C LEU A 14 0.35 2.57 10.59
N ARG A 15 1.24 2.68 9.60
CA ARG A 15 1.94 3.94 9.30
C ARG A 15 2.28 4.05 7.82
N VAL A 16 2.23 5.28 7.29
CA VAL A 16 2.67 5.61 5.93
C VAL A 16 3.81 6.60 6.02
N GLU A 17 4.94 6.27 5.40
CA GLU A 17 6.09 7.16 5.31
C GLU A 17 6.39 7.45 3.84
N LYS A 18 6.65 8.72 3.54
CA LYS A 18 7.13 9.13 2.22
C LYS A 18 8.65 9.07 2.23
N LEU A 19 9.22 8.32 1.29
CA LEU A 19 10.66 8.21 1.13
C LEU A 19 11.19 9.32 0.22
N ASN A 20 12.50 9.60 0.34
CA ASN A 20 13.17 10.69 -0.40
C ASN A 20 13.13 10.50 -1.92
N ASP A 21 13.00 9.26 -2.40
CA ASP A 21 12.87 8.92 -3.82
C ASP A 21 11.44 9.08 -4.37
N GLY A 22 10.50 9.56 -3.54
CA GLY A 22 9.09 9.72 -3.89
C GLY A 22 8.26 8.43 -3.76
N SER A 23 8.87 7.31 -3.34
CA SER A 23 8.14 6.09 -3.03
C SER A 23 7.50 6.16 -1.63
N LEU A 24 6.55 5.27 -1.37
CA LEU A 24 5.89 5.14 -0.06
C LEU A 24 6.36 3.88 0.64
N LYS A 25 6.65 3.98 1.94
CA LYS A 25 6.84 2.84 2.82
C LYS A 25 5.61 2.72 3.71
N VAL A 26 4.92 1.58 3.63
CA VAL A 26 3.64 1.37 4.33
C VAL A 26 3.80 0.21 5.29
N PHE A 27 3.62 0.53 6.57
CA PHE A 27 3.59 -0.43 7.66
C PHE A 27 2.15 -0.91 7.84
N LEU A 28 1.98 -2.22 7.76
CA LEU A 28 0.70 -2.91 7.81
C LEU A 28 0.70 -3.84 9.01
N THR A 29 -0.35 -3.77 9.82
CA THR A 29 -0.51 -4.67 10.98
C THR A 29 -0.99 -6.06 10.54
N GLU A 30 -1.64 -6.15 9.38
CA GLU A 30 -2.10 -7.42 8.84
C GLU A 30 -0.93 -8.29 8.37
N LYS A 31 -1.08 -9.59 8.59
CA LYS A 31 -0.17 -10.60 8.05
C LYS A 31 -0.28 -10.66 6.53
N PRO A 32 0.78 -11.05 5.80
CA PRO A 32 0.74 -11.23 4.35
C PRO A 32 0.03 -12.54 3.95
N ASP A 33 -0.99 -12.94 4.71
CA ASP A 33 -1.74 -14.19 4.57
C ASP A 33 -3.14 -13.91 4.01
N ASN A 34 -3.65 -14.81 3.17
CA ASN A 34 -4.99 -14.74 2.57
C ASN A 34 -5.38 -13.34 2.05
N ASN A 35 -4.46 -12.65 1.37
CA ASN A 35 -4.66 -11.32 0.77
C ASN A 35 -4.95 -10.16 1.77
N LYS A 36 -4.88 -10.40 3.09
CA LYS A 36 -5.24 -9.42 4.13
C LYS A 36 -4.37 -8.16 4.07
N ALA A 37 -3.05 -8.31 3.95
CA ALA A 37 -2.14 -7.18 3.79
C ALA A 37 -2.46 -6.33 2.55
N ASN A 38 -2.87 -6.93 1.43
CA ASN A 38 -3.21 -6.18 0.22
C ASN A 38 -4.51 -5.38 0.40
N ILE A 39 -5.51 -5.97 1.05
CA ILE A 39 -6.76 -5.29 1.39
C ILE A 39 -6.49 -4.12 2.34
N GLN A 40 -5.67 -4.34 3.39
CA GLN A 40 -5.31 -3.27 4.32
C GLN A 40 -4.53 -2.16 3.59
N LEU A 41 -3.59 -2.51 2.71
CA LEU A 41 -2.85 -1.55 1.92
C LEU A 41 -3.77 -0.63 1.10
N ILE A 42 -4.72 -1.21 0.37
CA ILE A 42 -5.70 -0.45 -0.42
C ILE A 42 -6.48 0.51 0.50
N LYS A 43 -6.87 0.05 1.68
CA LYS A 43 -7.59 0.89 2.66
C LYS A 43 -6.75 2.07 3.15
N VAL A 44 -5.48 1.82 3.45
CA VAL A 44 -4.55 2.84 3.94
C VAL A 44 -4.25 3.87 2.86
N LEU A 45 -3.96 3.42 1.64
CA LEU A 45 -3.64 4.31 0.52
C LEU A 45 -4.84 5.15 0.08
N ALA A 46 -6.04 4.57 0.07
CA ALA A 46 -7.27 5.30 -0.22
C ALA A 46 -7.47 6.47 0.77
N LYS A 47 -7.25 6.24 2.07
CA LYS A 47 -7.29 7.31 3.09
C LYS A 47 -6.19 8.34 2.89
N PHE A 48 -4.96 7.89 2.61
CA PHE A 48 -3.81 8.77 2.41
C PHE A 48 -3.98 9.72 1.22
N PHE A 49 -4.56 9.22 0.12
CA PHE A 49 -4.83 10.00 -1.09
C PHE A 49 -6.23 10.62 -1.14
N ILE A 50 -7.04 10.46 -0.08
CA ILE A 50 -8.40 10.99 0.01
C ILE A 50 -9.24 10.56 -1.21
N THR A 51 -9.20 9.27 -1.53
CA THR A 51 -9.89 8.68 -2.68
C THR A 51 -10.58 7.38 -2.31
N ASN A 52 -11.38 6.82 -3.22
CA ASN A 52 -12.11 5.58 -2.96
C ASN A 52 -11.18 4.35 -3.12
N HIS A 53 -11.50 3.23 -2.45
CA HIS A 53 -10.75 1.98 -2.57
C HIS A 53 -10.72 1.45 -4.00
N SER A 54 -11.80 1.66 -4.77
CA SER A 54 -11.90 1.31 -6.20
C SER A 54 -10.87 2.03 -7.06
N ASN A 55 -10.34 3.16 -6.59
CA ASN A 55 -9.37 3.96 -7.32
C ASN A 55 -7.93 3.50 -7.08
N ILE A 56 -7.71 2.56 -6.16
CA ILE A 56 -6.39 2.05 -5.82
C ILE A 56 -6.23 0.64 -6.40
N HIS A 57 -5.34 0.49 -7.38
CA HIS A 57 -5.07 -0.79 -8.04
C HIS A 57 -3.61 -1.20 -7.89
N ILE A 58 -3.37 -2.42 -7.40
CA ILE A 58 -2.01 -3.00 -7.35
C ILE A 58 -1.70 -3.58 -8.73
N LYS A 59 -0.89 -2.89 -9.53
CA LYS A 59 -0.50 -3.32 -10.88
C LYS A 59 0.53 -4.45 -10.85
N SER A 60 1.44 -4.44 -9.88
CA SER A 60 2.46 -5.48 -9.74
C SER A 60 2.94 -5.64 -8.30
N GLY A 61 3.62 -6.76 -8.02
CA GLY A 61 4.16 -7.05 -6.69
C GLY A 61 3.13 -7.58 -5.69
N VAL A 62 2.02 -8.15 -6.16
CA VAL A 62 0.93 -8.69 -5.32
C VAL A 62 1.45 -9.64 -4.23
N ARG A 63 2.41 -10.51 -4.58
CA ARG A 63 3.04 -11.48 -3.67
C ARG A 63 4.29 -10.96 -2.95
N GLY A 64 4.77 -9.77 -3.31
CA GLY A 64 6.02 -9.21 -2.80
C GLY A 64 5.84 -8.02 -1.87
N ARG A 65 6.95 -7.60 -1.25
CA ARG A 65 7.01 -6.37 -0.43
C ARG A 65 7.07 -5.10 -1.26
N LYS A 66 7.64 -5.16 -2.47
CA LYS A 66 7.68 -4.02 -3.40
C LYS A 66 6.50 -4.13 -4.34
N LYS A 67 5.66 -3.10 -4.37
CA LYS A 67 4.42 -3.03 -5.13
C LYS A 67 4.42 -1.78 -6.01
N VAL A 68 3.79 -1.89 -7.16
CA VAL A 68 3.47 -0.73 -8.01
C VAL A 68 1.97 -0.55 -7.93
N VAL A 69 1.55 0.62 -7.43
CA VAL A 69 0.15 0.95 -7.21
C VAL A 69 -0.25 2.07 -8.14
N GLU A 70 -1.33 1.86 -8.86
CA GLU A 70 -2.01 2.87 -9.68
C GLU A 70 -3.12 3.50 -8.84
N VAL A 71 -3.13 4.83 -8.82
CA VAL A 71 -4.14 5.64 -8.13
C VAL A 71 -4.86 6.47 -9.18
N ASN A 72 -6.14 6.17 -9.40
CA ASN A 72 -7.02 6.89 -10.32
C ASN A 72 -7.73 7.99 -9.53
N LEU A 73 -7.23 9.22 -9.58
CA LEU A 73 -7.85 10.36 -8.91
C LEU A 73 -9.07 10.86 -9.68
#